data_AF-A0A0T9PZ95-F1
#
_entry.id   AF-A0A0T9PZ95-F1
#
_cell.length_a   1.000
_cell.length_b   1.000
_cell.length_c   1.000
_cell.angle_alpha   90.00
_cell.angle_beta   90.00
_cell.angle_gamma   90.00
#
_symmetry.space_group_name_H-M   'P 1'
#
loop_
_entity.id
_entity.type
_entity.pdbx_description
1 polymer ?
#
loop_
_entity_poly.entity_id
_entity_poly.type
_entity_poly.pdbx_seq_one_letter_code
_entity_poly.pdbx_strand_id
1 'polypeptide(L)'
;MARSLACLGDKTTHGEIRSASSTWFEGLKAVAQSGDLAWCEVCKGTFQIIGTVSDWSENQPFVATGDRVMCRCPNHVVIGMARQVVDPIVERQPQMVAAAQSAIPAAPIVKTTPAPPIPVFAKSCLRGDGCTDAGTGGEPHNNFGQMGFYQAIPPSAISSDNNNPANNNAVEQRAQSAKRKQVQAEPETKTPWYKRLLGSTSATPAAVAVPVSTGAGLAALEQAGIQGMRFVGGSLMTAGRWMVGSSPVGTAVMGMMPGTLNEGEADLLDKLKLENIARNGGTAPTRVRFRWVDAGNGRLKAEGYHVSAEGGLDKVPVRKMTLNTATGNYEFWEDGAKGPSILWTPNDPGFKAPPNTGNNDGLIIHTTITVLPMPEADETGERSTTLPMPEEKDFRDYILIHPLPDLPPLYIYLSKPPVEFLDVELYSDFKRRSRQGKYEADHMPSRASVELYYETEYPELSEKDIKALSDNVASIVIPKEIHQKVSETYGGRNKSEQIGVDARNLRAALDRNLDAIKPALKEYGATEGQIEAARAKMHKLNDSMGLYK
;
A
#
# COMPACT_ATOMS: atom_id res chain seq x y z
N MET A 1 24.96 0.36 -38.33
CA MET A 1 25.96 0.43 -37.25
C MET A 1 25.23 0.88 -36.00
N ALA A 2 25.50 0.28 -34.84
CA ALA A 2 24.89 0.70 -33.57
C ALA A 2 25.23 2.18 -33.32
N ARG A 3 24.25 2.97 -32.89
CA ARG A 3 24.41 4.41 -32.64
C ARG A 3 24.50 4.64 -31.14
N SER A 4 25.59 5.24 -30.66
CA SER A 4 25.71 5.63 -29.25
C SER A 4 24.72 6.74 -28.90
N LEU A 5 24.10 6.67 -27.73
CA LEU A 5 23.33 7.79 -27.18
C LEU A 5 24.24 9.01 -26.90
N ALA A 6 23.65 10.19 -26.84
CA ALA A 6 24.35 11.43 -26.58
C ALA A 6 23.98 12.01 -25.22
N CYS A 7 24.98 12.45 -24.47
CA CYS A 7 24.81 13.04 -23.14
C CYS A 7 25.07 14.55 -23.14
N LEU A 8 24.67 15.21 -22.04
CA LEU A 8 25.00 16.61 -21.78
C LEU A 8 26.51 16.86 -21.91
N GLY A 9 26.87 17.84 -22.74
CA GLY A 9 28.25 18.21 -23.03
C GLY A 9 28.94 17.37 -24.11
N ASP A 10 28.26 16.41 -24.73
CA ASP A 10 28.79 15.71 -25.89
C ASP A 10 28.91 16.64 -27.09
N LYS A 11 29.90 16.35 -27.96
CA LYS A 11 30.19 17.19 -29.12
C LYS A 11 29.17 16.97 -30.22
N THR A 12 28.98 18.01 -31.01
CA THR A 12 28.33 17.95 -32.31
C THR A 12 29.35 18.37 -33.36
N THR A 13 29.09 18.07 -34.63
CA THR A 13 29.98 18.43 -35.75
C THR A 13 30.34 19.93 -35.81
N HIS A 14 29.51 20.81 -35.26
CA HIS A 14 29.75 22.26 -35.22
C HIS A 14 29.56 22.89 -33.83
N GLY A 15 29.71 22.13 -32.75
CA GLY A 15 29.58 22.66 -31.38
C GLY A 15 29.35 21.56 -30.34
N GLU A 16 28.39 21.74 -29.43
CA GLU A 16 28.14 20.79 -28.33
C GLU A 16 26.73 20.88 -27.74
N ILE A 17 26.28 19.81 -27.08
CA ILE A 17 24.99 19.73 -26.39
C ILE A 17 25.05 20.56 -25.09
N ARG A 18 24.06 21.44 -24.90
CA ARG A 18 23.98 22.42 -23.80
C ARG A 18 22.81 22.21 -22.85
N SER A 19 21.80 21.42 -23.22
CA SER A 19 20.76 20.96 -22.29
C SER A 19 20.54 19.46 -22.42
N ALA A 20 20.06 18.85 -21.34
CA ALA A 20 19.58 17.49 -21.32
C ALA A 20 18.46 17.42 -20.28
N SER A 21 17.25 17.05 -20.72
CA SER A 21 16.03 17.10 -19.91
C SER A 21 15.59 15.73 -19.37
N SER A 22 16.29 14.67 -19.77
CA SER A 22 15.98 13.30 -19.35
C SER A 22 16.25 13.04 -17.87
N THR A 23 15.50 12.10 -17.31
CA THR A 23 15.76 11.48 -16.00
C THR A 23 16.79 10.34 -16.07
N TRP A 24 17.24 9.95 -17.27
CA TRP A 24 18.29 8.96 -17.48
C TRP A 24 19.68 9.59 -17.50
N PHE A 25 20.62 8.95 -16.79
CA PHE A 25 21.99 9.42 -16.65
C PHE A 25 22.98 8.32 -17.04
N GLU A 26 24.06 8.73 -17.71
CA GLU A 26 25.25 7.92 -17.86
C GLU A 26 26.38 8.51 -17.00
N GLY A 27 26.65 7.83 -15.89
CA GLY A 27 27.49 8.38 -14.83
C GLY A 27 26.84 9.62 -14.21
N LEU A 28 27.46 10.79 -14.37
CA LEU A 28 26.97 12.07 -13.86
C LEU A 28 26.34 12.97 -14.94
N LYS A 29 26.21 12.49 -16.18
CA LYS A 29 25.69 13.27 -17.30
C LYS A 29 24.30 12.76 -17.69
N ALA A 30 23.32 13.66 -17.77
CA ALA A 30 22.00 13.32 -18.29
C ALA A 30 22.08 13.02 -19.79
N VAL A 31 21.30 12.02 -20.24
CA VAL A 31 21.17 11.69 -21.66
C VAL A 31 20.25 12.72 -22.32
N ALA A 32 20.60 13.20 -23.51
CA ALA A 32 19.85 14.22 -24.23
C ALA A 32 18.61 13.62 -24.92
N GLN A 33 17.52 14.39 -24.95
CA GLN A 33 16.27 14.06 -25.60
C GLN A 33 15.93 15.01 -26.74
N SER A 34 15.01 14.60 -27.59
CA SER A 34 14.42 15.45 -28.62
C SER A 34 13.84 16.71 -27.98
N GLY A 35 14.19 17.87 -28.53
CA GLY A 35 13.85 19.18 -27.97
C GLY A 35 14.94 19.80 -27.10
N ASP A 36 15.94 19.03 -26.64
CA ASP A 36 17.12 19.58 -25.99
C ASP A 36 18.00 20.39 -26.95
N LEU A 37 18.83 21.28 -26.42
CA LEU A 37 19.53 22.31 -27.15
C LEU A 37 21.01 21.98 -27.36
N ALA A 38 21.50 22.19 -28.58
CA ALA A 38 22.92 22.21 -28.92
C ALA A 38 23.36 23.61 -29.38
N TRP A 39 24.55 24.02 -28.95
CA TRP A 39 25.21 25.22 -29.45
C TRP A 39 25.83 24.96 -30.83
N CYS A 40 25.62 25.88 -31.77
CA CYS A 40 26.27 25.88 -33.07
C CYS A 40 27.26 27.05 -33.16
N GLU A 41 28.53 26.74 -33.33
CA GLU A 41 29.61 27.72 -33.43
C GLU A 41 29.61 28.50 -34.76
N VAL A 42 28.97 27.94 -35.81
CA VAL A 42 28.84 28.57 -37.12
C VAL A 42 27.66 29.54 -37.15
N CYS A 43 26.48 29.11 -36.65
CA CYS A 43 25.29 29.96 -36.57
C CYS A 43 25.30 30.91 -35.35
N LYS A 44 26.25 30.74 -34.41
CA LYS A 44 26.38 31.50 -33.15
C LYS A 44 25.07 31.53 -32.34
N GLY A 45 24.47 30.36 -32.12
CA GLY A 45 23.20 30.23 -31.39
C GLY A 45 22.94 28.82 -30.85
N THR A 46 21.94 28.67 -29.98
CA THR A 46 21.43 27.39 -29.50
C THR A 46 20.23 26.93 -30.33
N PHE A 47 20.21 25.65 -30.71
CA PHE A 47 19.21 25.06 -31.59
C PHE A 47 18.77 23.71 -31.05
N GLN A 48 17.50 23.38 -31.24
CA GLN A 48 16.94 22.10 -30.81
C GLN A 48 17.56 20.92 -31.57
N ILE A 49 17.67 19.80 -30.90
CA ILE A 49 18.09 18.52 -31.46
C ILE A 49 16.85 17.66 -31.71
N ILE A 50 16.79 16.99 -32.86
CA ILE A 50 15.77 15.98 -33.13
C ILE A 50 16.33 14.62 -32.76
N GLY A 51 15.87 14.08 -31.63
CA GLY A 51 16.15 12.69 -31.25
C GLY A 51 15.36 11.73 -32.11
N THR A 52 15.99 10.64 -32.56
CA THR A 52 15.33 9.60 -33.38
C THR A 52 15.20 8.26 -32.67
N VAL A 53 15.70 8.16 -31.44
CA VAL A 53 15.66 6.92 -30.66
C VAL A 53 14.38 6.87 -29.82
N SER A 54 13.34 6.26 -30.37
CA SER A 54 12.20 5.75 -29.60
C SER A 54 12.56 4.41 -28.95
N ASP A 55 11.76 3.93 -27.99
CA ASP A 55 11.88 2.63 -27.28
C ASP A 55 12.47 2.70 -25.85
N TRP A 56 12.58 3.89 -25.28
CA TRP A 56 12.97 4.09 -23.88
C TRP A 56 11.84 4.75 -23.08
N SER A 57 11.85 4.57 -21.75
CA SER A 57 10.71 4.77 -20.84
C SER A 57 10.25 6.21 -20.60
N GLU A 58 10.52 7.13 -21.53
CA GLU A 58 10.15 8.55 -21.44
C GLU A 58 9.37 9.00 -22.67
N ASN A 59 8.54 10.04 -22.51
CA ASN A 59 7.63 10.52 -23.56
C ASN A 59 8.34 11.16 -24.76
N GLN A 60 9.63 11.49 -24.66
CA GLN A 60 10.42 12.11 -25.73
C GLN A 60 11.50 11.16 -26.26
N PRO A 61 11.69 11.07 -27.60
CA PRO A 61 12.77 10.27 -28.17
C PRO A 61 14.14 10.73 -27.67
N PHE A 62 15.06 9.78 -27.47
CA PHE A 62 16.43 10.08 -27.10
C PHE A 62 17.28 10.48 -28.32
N VAL A 63 18.35 11.21 -28.04
CA VAL A 63 19.32 11.67 -29.03
C VAL A 63 20.47 10.68 -29.13
N ALA A 64 20.81 10.26 -30.35
CA ALA A 64 21.96 9.42 -30.64
C ALA A 64 22.88 10.01 -31.71
N THR A 65 24.08 9.45 -31.83
CA THR A 65 25.04 9.78 -32.89
C THR A 65 24.38 9.79 -34.25
N GLY A 66 24.52 10.89 -35.00
CA GLY A 66 23.88 11.09 -36.30
C GLY A 66 22.57 11.87 -36.27
N ASP A 67 22.01 12.14 -35.08
CA ASP A 67 20.80 12.98 -34.96
C ASP A 67 21.09 14.44 -35.26
N ARG A 68 20.11 15.13 -35.84
CA ARG A 68 20.30 16.45 -36.45
C ARG A 68 20.04 17.57 -35.47
N VAL A 69 20.90 18.59 -35.50
CA VAL A 69 20.67 19.88 -34.85
C VAL A 69 19.94 20.81 -35.82
N MET A 70 18.84 21.44 -35.36
CA MET A 70 17.91 22.24 -36.17
C MET A 70 18.43 23.64 -36.55
N CYS A 71 19.74 23.79 -36.69
CA CYS A 71 20.34 25.00 -37.25
C CYS A 71 20.36 24.95 -38.79
N ARG A 72 20.80 26.04 -39.43
CA ARG A 72 20.87 26.13 -40.91
C ARG A 72 22.15 25.52 -41.51
N CYS A 73 23.05 24.95 -40.70
CA CYS A 73 24.28 24.35 -41.21
C CYS A 73 24.01 22.99 -41.89
N PRO A 74 24.63 22.73 -43.04
CA PRO A 74 24.55 21.41 -43.66
C PRO A 74 25.28 20.38 -42.79
N ASN A 75 24.69 19.19 -42.64
CA ASN A 75 25.28 18.05 -41.92
C ASN A 75 25.63 18.30 -40.43
N HIS A 76 24.96 19.26 -39.76
CA HIS A 76 25.15 19.46 -38.31
C HIS A 76 24.47 18.33 -37.52
N VAL A 77 25.24 17.30 -37.21
CA VAL A 77 24.82 16.13 -36.44
C VAL A 77 25.50 16.00 -35.08
N VAL A 78 24.85 15.27 -34.18
CA VAL A 78 25.31 14.90 -32.84
C VAL A 78 26.32 13.76 -32.91
N ILE A 79 27.33 13.80 -32.03
CA ILE A 79 28.35 12.77 -31.87
C ILE A 79 28.23 12.25 -30.43
N GLY A 80 27.35 11.26 -30.24
CA GLY A 80 27.13 10.63 -28.94
C GLY A 80 28.32 9.75 -28.54
N MET A 81 28.73 9.87 -27.28
CA MET A 81 29.86 9.10 -26.72
C MET A 81 29.41 8.08 -25.68
N ALA A 82 28.10 7.86 -25.54
CA ALA A 82 27.58 6.95 -24.54
C ALA A 82 27.96 5.48 -24.80
N ARG A 83 28.13 4.72 -23.72
CA ARG A 83 28.32 3.25 -23.78
C ARG A 83 27.02 2.54 -24.16
N GLN A 84 25.88 3.17 -23.91
CA GLN A 84 24.58 2.70 -24.39
C GLN A 84 24.48 2.92 -25.89
N VAL A 85 24.33 1.83 -26.64
CA VAL A 85 24.19 1.82 -28.11
C VAL A 85 22.81 1.31 -28.49
N VAL A 86 22.22 1.89 -29.53
CA VAL A 86 20.93 1.46 -30.09
C VAL A 86 21.11 0.93 -31.52
N ASP A 87 20.37 -0.14 -31.84
CA ASP A 87 20.38 -0.76 -33.16
C ASP A 87 19.62 0.10 -34.20
N PRO A 88 19.98 0.04 -35.50
CA PRO A 88 19.40 0.93 -36.49
C PRO A 88 17.93 0.61 -36.77
N ILE A 89 17.03 1.55 -36.49
CA ILE A 89 15.63 1.53 -36.96
C ILE A 89 15.59 2.09 -38.39
N VAL A 90 14.94 1.35 -39.30
CA VAL A 90 14.68 1.73 -40.70
C VAL A 90 13.74 2.95 -40.72
N GLU A 91 14.22 4.08 -41.24
CA GLU A 91 13.44 5.31 -41.44
C GLU A 91 12.17 5.03 -42.28
N ARG A 92 10.98 5.24 -41.70
CA ARG A 92 9.75 5.44 -42.46
C ARG A 92 9.60 6.94 -42.75
N GLN A 93 9.80 7.34 -44.00
CA GLN A 93 9.43 8.68 -44.49
C GLN A 93 7.90 8.86 -44.57
N PRO A 94 7.39 10.09 -44.39
CA PRO A 94 5.97 10.39 -44.44
C PRO A 94 5.47 10.49 -45.89
N GLN A 95 4.45 9.71 -46.25
CA GLN A 95 3.75 9.88 -47.53
C GLN A 95 2.40 10.58 -47.35
N MET A 96 2.26 11.64 -48.16
CA MET A 96 1.09 12.48 -48.33
C MET A 96 -0.10 11.69 -48.89
N VAL A 97 -1.30 12.21 -48.56
CA VAL A 97 -2.63 11.85 -49.03
C VAL A 97 -2.68 11.49 -50.52
N ALA A 98 -3.31 10.36 -50.83
CA ALA A 98 -3.49 9.85 -52.19
C ALA A 98 -4.53 10.63 -53.00
N ALA A 99 -4.34 10.63 -54.33
CA ALA A 99 -5.45 10.46 -55.27
C ALA A 99 -5.02 9.58 -56.45
N ALA A 100 -5.96 8.73 -56.90
CA ALA A 100 -6.02 7.91 -58.12
C ALA A 100 -5.42 6.47 -58.11
N GLN A 101 -6.34 5.52 -57.83
CA GLN A 101 -6.66 4.26 -58.53
C GLN A 101 -5.55 3.45 -59.23
N SER A 102 -5.32 2.19 -58.81
CA SER A 102 -5.52 0.97 -59.64
C SER A 102 -5.32 -0.33 -58.82
N ALA A 103 -5.65 -1.48 -59.40
CA ALA A 103 -6.22 -2.68 -58.80
C ALA A 103 -5.26 -3.87 -58.44
N ILE A 104 -5.61 -4.60 -57.35
CA ILE A 104 -5.44 -6.06 -57.02
C ILE A 104 -4.00 -6.62 -56.74
N PRO A 105 -3.77 -7.68 -55.91
CA PRO A 105 -4.56 -8.39 -54.88
C PRO A 105 -3.92 -8.39 -53.46
N ALA A 106 -4.71 -8.77 -52.44
CA ALA A 106 -4.28 -8.98 -51.06
C ALA A 106 -3.29 -10.15 -50.88
N ALA A 107 -2.19 -9.92 -50.16
CA ALA A 107 -1.31 -10.93 -49.58
C ALA A 107 -1.42 -10.88 -48.04
N PRO A 108 -1.22 -12.02 -47.34
CA PRO A 108 -1.80 -12.26 -46.03
C PRO A 108 -1.15 -11.41 -44.94
N ILE A 109 -1.98 -10.88 -44.05
CA ILE A 109 -1.55 -10.17 -42.84
C ILE A 109 -0.75 -11.17 -41.98
N VAL A 110 0.57 -10.98 -41.93
CA VAL A 110 1.41 -11.58 -40.89
C VAL A 110 1.10 -10.82 -39.61
N LYS A 111 0.42 -11.50 -38.67
CA LYS A 111 0.19 -11.00 -37.31
C LYS A 111 1.56 -10.77 -36.66
N THR A 112 1.93 -9.51 -36.44
CA THR A 112 3.05 -9.17 -35.55
C THR A 112 2.63 -9.55 -34.13
N THR A 113 3.32 -10.53 -33.56
CA THR A 113 3.12 -10.98 -32.18
C THR A 113 3.49 -9.85 -31.20
N PRO A 114 2.65 -9.52 -30.22
CA PRO A 114 2.98 -8.53 -29.19
C PRO A 114 4.23 -8.93 -28.40
N ALA A 115 4.94 -7.94 -27.83
CA ALA A 115 5.99 -8.17 -26.85
C ALA A 115 5.44 -9.03 -25.69
N PRO A 116 6.24 -9.94 -25.11
CA PRO A 116 5.77 -10.80 -24.03
C PRO A 116 5.30 -9.94 -22.85
N PRO A 117 4.15 -10.29 -22.24
CA PRO A 117 3.59 -9.52 -21.12
C PRO A 117 4.59 -9.46 -19.96
N ILE A 118 4.63 -8.31 -19.27
CA ILE A 118 5.41 -8.16 -18.04
C ILE A 118 4.86 -9.15 -17.02
N PRO A 119 5.70 -10.03 -16.43
CA PRO A 119 5.22 -11.01 -15.47
C PRO A 119 4.66 -10.35 -14.21
N VAL A 120 3.54 -10.87 -13.69
CA VAL A 120 2.85 -10.34 -12.51
C VAL A 120 2.80 -11.34 -11.37
N PHE A 121 2.60 -10.88 -10.15
CA PHE A 121 2.42 -11.74 -8.98
C PHE A 121 1.10 -12.51 -9.04
N ALA A 122 0.00 -11.83 -9.39
CA ALA A 122 -1.32 -12.42 -9.49
C ALA A 122 -2.12 -11.77 -10.61
N LYS A 123 -2.92 -12.58 -11.30
CA LYS A 123 -3.91 -12.18 -12.30
C LYS A 123 -5.13 -13.10 -12.23
N SER A 124 -6.24 -12.68 -12.83
CA SER A 124 -7.45 -13.51 -12.90
C SER A 124 -7.18 -14.74 -13.75
N CYS A 125 -7.60 -15.92 -13.28
CA CYS A 125 -7.56 -17.16 -14.06
C CYS A 125 -8.43 -17.09 -15.34
N LEU A 126 -9.29 -16.08 -15.47
CA LEU A 126 -10.07 -15.83 -16.68
C LEU A 126 -9.27 -15.17 -17.81
N ARG A 127 -8.06 -14.65 -17.54
CA ARG A 127 -7.21 -13.99 -18.55
C ARG A 127 -6.44 -14.97 -19.43
N GLY A 128 -6.19 -16.19 -18.95
CA GLY A 128 -5.42 -17.21 -19.68
C GLY A 128 -3.92 -16.90 -19.77
N ASP A 129 -3.13 -17.88 -20.17
CA ASP A 129 -1.67 -17.77 -20.31
C ASP A 129 -1.27 -16.72 -21.36
N GLY A 130 -0.28 -15.89 -21.02
CA GLY A 130 0.22 -14.81 -21.89
C GLY A 130 -0.63 -13.53 -21.89
N CYS A 131 -1.66 -13.43 -21.05
CA CYS A 131 -2.42 -12.20 -20.84
C CYS A 131 -2.31 -11.76 -19.38
N THR A 132 -1.65 -10.63 -19.15
CA THR A 132 -1.56 -10.01 -17.81
C THR A 132 -2.46 -8.80 -17.69
N ASP A 133 -3.51 -8.67 -18.49
CA ASP A 133 -4.39 -7.49 -18.44
C ASP A 133 -5.26 -7.51 -17.17
N ALA A 134 -5.46 -6.32 -16.59
CA ALA A 134 -6.36 -6.17 -15.45
C ALA A 134 -7.81 -6.50 -15.82
N GLY A 135 -8.61 -6.92 -14.83
CA GLY A 135 -10.05 -7.09 -14.99
C GLY A 135 -10.74 -5.74 -15.26
N THR A 136 -11.74 -5.71 -16.14
CA THR A 136 -12.53 -4.50 -16.44
C THR A 136 -13.94 -4.55 -15.85
N GLY A 137 -14.31 -5.66 -15.20
CA GLY A 137 -15.61 -5.86 -14.58
C GLY A 137 -15.47 -6.52 -13.22
N GLY A 138 -16.56 -6.51 -12.43
CA GLY A 138 -16.54 -7.11 -11.10
C GLY A 138 -16.46 -8.64 -11.15
N GLU A 139 -15.52 -9.23 -10.41
CA GLU A 139 -15.36 -10.70 -10.34
C GLU A 139 -15.01 -11.18 -8.91
N PRO A 140 -15.30 -12.44 -8.54
CA PRO A 140 -14.97 -12.92 -7.21
C PRO A 140 -13.46 -13.10 -7.02
N HIS A 141 -12.96 -12.82 -5.81
CA HIS A 141 -11.55 -13.01 -5.47
C HIS A 141 -11.02 -14.45 -5.69
N ASN A 142 -11.90 -15.46 -5.73
CA ASN A 142 -11.55 -16.84 -6.05
C ASN A 142 -10.89 -16.99 -7.43
N ASN A 143 -11.10 -16.02 -8.34
CA ASN A 143 -10.43 -15.98 -9.64
C ASN A 143 -8.95 -15.56 -9.54
N PHE A 144 -8.49 -15.08 -8.37
CA PHE A 144 -7.11 -14.69 -8.07
C PHE A 144 -6.43 -15.61 -7.07
N GLY A 145 -7.19 -16.22 -6.17
CA GLY A 145 -6.69 -17.22 -5.24
C GLY A 145 -7.63 -17.44 -4.07
N GLN A 146 -7.35 -18.48 -3.28
CA GLN A 146 -8.03 -18.70 -2.01
C GLN A 146 -7.62 -17.64 -0.99
N MET A 147 -8.55 -17.22 -0.14
CA MET A 147 -8.27 -16.26 0.93
C MET A 147 -8.50 -16.77 2.33
N GLY A 148 -7.70 -16.25 3.25
CA GLY A 148 -7.78 -16.48 4.69
C GLY A 148 -7.81 -15.17 5.45
N PHE A 149 -8.65 -15.09 6.48
CA PHE A 149 -8.80 -13.89 7.29
C PHE A 149 -8.44 -14.17 8.74
N TYR A 150 -7.64 -13.27 9.30
CA TYR A 150 -7.12 -13.34 10.64
C TYR A 150 -7.41 -12.05 11.40
N GLN A 151 -7.78 -12.16 12.67
CA GLN A 151 -8.09 -11.02 13.54
C GLN A 151 -7.23 -11.11 14.80
N ALA A 152 -6.64 -10.00 15.22
CA ALA A 152 -5.94 -9.89 16.50
C ALA A 152 -6.90 -10.18 17.66
N ILE A 153 -6.40 -10.93 18.63
CA ILE A 153 -7.13 -11.28 19.83
C ILE A 153 -6.90 -10.15 20.84
N PRO A 154 -7.97 -9.50 21.34
CA PRO A 154 -7.83 -8.53 22.40
C PRO A 154 -7.14 -9.20 23.60
N PRO A 155 -6.27 -8.50 24.35
CA PRO A 155 -5.78 -8.98 25.62
C PRO A 155 -7.02 -9.26 26.47
N SER A 156 -7.11 -10.45 27.04
CA SER A 156 -8.14 -10.74 28.02
C SER A 156 -8.16 -9.60 29.03
N ALA A 157 -9.31 -8.96 29.23
CA ALA A 157 -9.48 -8.01 30.31
C ALA A 157 -9.17 -8.76 31.60
N ILE A 158 -7.95 -8.57 32.12
CA ILE A 158 -7.67 -8.87 33.50
C ILE A 158 -8.57 -7.89 34.24
N SER A 159 -9.65 -8.40 34.80
CA SER A 159 -10.55 -7.66 35.68
C SER A 159 -9.70 -6.90 36.67
N SER A 160 -9.57 -5.60 36.47
CA SER A 160 -9.02 -4.66 37.44
C SER A 160 -10.05 -4.47 38.55
N ASP A 161 -10.35 -5.54 39.27
CA ASP A 161 -11.19 -5.56 40.47
C ASP A 161 -10.61 -6.61 41.43
N ASN A 162 -9.38 -6.38 41.87
CA ASN A 162 -8.83 -7.07 43.04
C ASN A 162 -8.26 -6.03 44.01
N ASN A 163 -9.12 -5.13 44.44
CA ASN A 163 -8.96 -4.38 45.69
C ASN A 163 -10.25 -4.51 46.50
N ASN A 164 -10.60 -5.73 46.90
CA ASN A 164 -11.50 -5.93 48.05
C ASN A 164 -11.25 -7.30 48.71
N PRO A 165 -10.63 -7.37 49.90
CA PRO A 165 -10.36 -8.65 50.56
C PRO A 165 -11.60 -9.08 51.36
N ALA A 166 -12.68 -9.50 50.69
CA ALA A 166 -13.80 -10.21 51.33
C ALA A 166 -14.84 -10.71 50.30
N ASN A 167 -14.60 -11.86 49.68
CA ASN A 167 -15.58 -12.95 49.55
C ASN A 167 -15.06 -14.04 48.62
N ASN A 168 -14.55 -15.10 49.22
CA ASN A 168 -14.38 -16.38 48.55
C ASN A 168 -15.77 -17.01 48.37
N ASN A 169 -16.19 -17.24 47.13
CA ASN A 169 -17.10 -18.34 46.81
C ASN A 169 -16.74 -18.90 45.44
N ALA A 170 -15.90 -19.93 45.47
CA ALA A 170 -15.68 -20.84 44.37
C ALA A 170 -16.99 -21.55 44.02
N VAL A 171 -17.40 -21.50 42.74
CA VAL A 171 -18.37 -22.45 42.20
C VAL A 171 -17.58 -23.52 41.46
N GLU A 172 -17.30 -24.62 42.16
CA GLU A 172 -16.82 -25.87 41.58
C GLU A 172 -17.90 -26.46 40.66
N GLN A 173 -17.65 -26.53 39.36
CA GLN A 173 -18.39 -27.44 38.48
C GLN A 173 -17.69 -28.80 38.47
N ARG A 174 -18.14 -29.69 39.37
CA ARG A 174 -17.91 -31.14 39.30
C ARG A 174 -18.77 -31.75 38.20
N ALA A 175 -18.15 -32.42 37.22
CA ALA A 175 -18.79 -33.50 36.46
C ALA A 175 -17.78 -34.57 36.05
N GLN A 176 -17.62 -35.54 36.97
CA GLN A 176 -17.54 -36.99 36.76
C GLN A 176 -16.45 -37.58 35.85
N SER A 177 -15.42 -38.08 36.53
CA SER A 177 -14.46 -39.09 36.08
C SER A 177 -15.16 -40.41 35.73
N ALA A 178 -15.22 -40.75 34.44
CA ALA A 178 -15.43 -42.12 33.97
C ALA A 178 -14.12 -42.68 33.42
N LYS A 179 -13.58 -43.72 34.07
CA LYS A 179 -12.40 -44.47 33.63
C LYS A 179 -12.58 -44.96 32.19
N ARG A 180 -11.73 -44.50 31.27
CA ARG A 180 -11.51 -45.14 29.96
C ARG A 180 -10.02 -45.45 29.81
N LYS A 181 -9.74 -46.70 29.43
CA LYS A 181 -8.44 -47.35 29.25
C LYS A 181 -7.37 -46.44 28.63
N GLN A 182 -6.13 -46.56 29.12
CA GLN A 182 -4.94 -46.18 28.36
C GLN A 182 -4.99 -46.91 27.01
N VAL A 183 -5.21 -46.17 25.94
CA VAL A 183 -4.86 -46.61 24.59
C VAL A 183 -3.46 -46.08 24.35
N GLN A 184 -2.49 -47.00 24.27
CA GLN A 184 -1.20 -46.71 23.66
C GLN A 184 -1.49 -46.21 22.24
N ALA A 185 -1.28 -44.92 21.99
CA ALA A 185 -1.23 -44.41 20.64
C ALA A 185 0.15 -44.77 20.08
N GLU A 186 0.18 -45.73 19.16
CA GLU A 186 1.29 -45.91 18.23
C GLU A 186 1.65 -44.57 17.56
N PRO A 187 2.91 -44.35 17.18
CA PRO A 187 3.35 -43.09 16.63
C PRO A 187 2.74 -42.92 15.23
N GLU A 188 1.60 -42.23 15.15
CA GLU A 188 1.07 -41.75 13.88
C GLU A 188 2.08 -40.79 13.26
N THR A 189 2.70 -41.24 12.17
CA THR A 189 3.51 -40.46 11.24
C THR A 189 2.66 -39.35 10.61
N LYS A 190 2.52 -38.22 11.30
CA LYS A 190 1.82 -37.04 10.79
C LYS A 190 2.58 -36.44 9.62
N THR A 191 2.08 -36.69 8.41
CA THR A 191 2.45 -35.93 7.23
C THR A 191 2.15 -34.44 7.48
N PRO A 192 3.13 -33.53 7.31
CA PRO A 192 2.91 -32.10 7.51
C PRO A 192 1.83 -31.53 6.57
N TRP A 193 1.03 -30.58 7.05
CA TRP A 193 -0.14 -30.02 6.35
C TRP A 193 0.17 -29.37 4.99
N TYR A 194 1.38 -28.84 4.77
CA TYR A 194 1.79 -28.30 3.46
C TYR A 194 1.87 -29.40 2.37
N LYS A 195 2.14 -30.66 2.75
CA LYS A 195 2.02 -31.82 1.85
C LYS A 195 0.57 -32.20 1.56
N ARG A 196 -0.39 -31.84 2.42
CA ARG A 196 -1.83 -32.03 2.18
C ARG A 196 -2.42 -30.96 1.26
N LEU A 197 -1.82 -29.76 1.22
CA LEU A 197 -2.30 -28.63 0.42
C LEU A 197 -1.81 -28.67 -1.05
N LEU A 198 -0.66 -29.29 -1.34
CA LEU A 198 0.03 -29.14 -2.64
C LEU A 198 0.17 -30.41 -3.50
N GLY A 199 -0.37 -31.57 -3.08
CA GLY A 199 -0.44 -32.77 -3.93
C GLY A 199 0.89 -33.32 -4.49
N SER A 200 2.05 -32.83 -4.05
CA SER A 200 3.35 -33.19 -4.60
C SER A 200 4.15 -34.09 -3.65
N THR A 201 4.47 -35.29 -4.12
CA THR A 201 5.41 -36.20 -3.48
C THR A 201 6.84 -35.83 -3.87
N SER A 202 7.52 -35.05 -3.03
CA SER A 202 8.98 -34.94 -3.09
C SER A 202 9.59 -34.82 -1.69
N ALA A 203 10.85 -35.23 -1.61
CA ALA A 203 11.57 -35.64 -0.41
C ALA A 203 11.68 -34.56 0.68
N THR A 204 11.70 -35.02 1.93
CA THR A 204 11.87 -34.25 3.17
C THR A 204 13.15 -33.40 3.18
N PRO A 205 13.08 -32.07 3.40
CA PRO A 205 14.20 -31.33 3.96
C PRO A 205 14.32 -31.65 5.45
N ALA A 206 15.56 -31.69 5.96
CA ALA A 206 15.87 -31.91 7.36
C ALA A 206 15.11 -30.92 8.25
N ALA A 207 14.37 -31.44 9.23
CA ALA A 207 13.72 -30.63 10.24
C ALA A 207 14.78 -29.89 11.07
N VAL A 208 14.98 -28.60 10.80
CA VAL A 208 15.63 -27.71 11.75
C VAL A 208 14.68 -27.65 12.95
N ALA A 209 15.10 -28.20 14.09
CA ALA A 209 14.35 -28.12 15.34
C ALA A 209 14.34 -26.66 15.81
N VAL A 210 13.32 -25.91 15.40
CA VAL A 210 13.10 -24.54 15.86
C VAL A 210 12.37 -24.63 17.21
N PRO A 211 12.93 -24.07 18.30
CA PRO A 211 12.28 -24.09 19.61
C PRO A 211 10.93 -23.36 19.53
N VAL A 212 9.89 -23.95 20.13
CA VAL A 212 8.57 -23.32 20.28
C VAL A 212 8.68 -22.22 21.32
N SER A 213 8.08 -21.04 21.08
CA SER A 213 8.02 -19.98 22.09
C SER A 213 7.36 -20.52 23.36
N THR A 214 8.11 -20.53 24.47
CA THR A 214 7.57 -20.91 25.77
C THR A 214 6.49 -19.92 26.21
N GLY A 215 5.62 -20.31 27.15
CA GLY A 215 4.57 -19.41 27.67
C GLY A 215 5.12 -18.07 28.19
N ALA A 216 6.34 -18.05 28.73
CA ALA A 216 7.02 -16.83 29.15
C ALA A 216 7.41 -15.91 27.97
N GLY A 217 7.86 -16.49 26.85
CA GLY A 217 8.17 -15.72 25.64
C GLY A 217 6.93 -15.08 25.00
N LEU A 218 5.79 -15.77 25.06
CA LEU A 218 4.51 -15.23 24.60
C LEU A 218 4.02 -14.06 25.45
N ALA A 219 4.15 -14.16 26.78
CA ALA A 219 3.80 -13.06 27.68
C ALA A 219 4.67 -11.81 27.45
N ALA A 220 5.96 -11.99 27.15
CA ALA A 220 6.86 -10.88 26.81
C ALA A 220 6.48 -10.21 25.49
N LEU A 221 6.05 -10.97 24.48
CA LEU A 221 5.55 -10.43 23.21
C LEU A 221 4.25 -9.64 23.41
N GLU A 222 3.32 -10.13 24.23
CA GLU A 222 2.09 -9.41 24.57
C GLU A 222 2.38 -8.10 25.31
N GLN A 223 3.35 -8.10 26.24
CA GLN A 223 3.82 -6.87 26.89
C GLN A 223 4.48 -5.89 25.91
N ALA A 224 5.13 -6.40 24.86
CA ALA A 224 5.69 -5.60 23.79
C ALA A 224 4.64 -5.12 22.75
N GLY A 225 3.34 -5.37 22.98
CA GLY A 225 2.28 -4.96 22.07
C GLY A 225 2.16 -5.84 20.83
N ILE A 226 2.54 -7.11 20.93
CA ILE A 226 2.39 -8.10 19.86
C ILE A 226 1.28 -9.06 20.26
N GLN A 227 0.24 -9.15 19.42
CA GLN A 227 -0.96 -9.92 19.73
C GLN A 227 -1.07 -11.16 18.86
N GLY A 228 -1.51 -12.26 19.47
CA GLY A 228 -1.90 -13.46 18.73
C GLY A 228 -3.06 -13.17 17.79
N MET A 229 -3.04 -13.76 16.61
CA MET A 229 -4.13 -13.70 15.65
C MET A 229 -4.93 -15.00 15.66
N ARG A 230 -6.26 -14.88 15.60
CA ARG A 230 -7.17 -16.02 15.37
C ARG A 230 -7.66 -16.02 13.92
N PHE A 231 -7.82 -17.21 13.36
CA PHE A 231 -8.51 -17.40 12.09
C PHE A 231 -10.01 -17.10 12.28
N VAL A 232 -10.58 -16.31 11.37
CA VAL A 232 -11.97 -15.82 11.47
C VAL A 232 -12.81 -16.10 10.23
N GLY A 233 -12.22 -16.60 9.14
CA GLY A 233 -12.97 -17.02 7.96
C GLY A 233 -12.11 -17.18 6.71
N GLY A 234 -12.72 -17.63 5.63
CA GLY A 234 -12.07 -17.91 4.34
C GLY A 234 -11.81 -19.41 4.11
N SER A 235 -11.26 -19.75 2.95
CA SER A 235 -10.91 -21.13 2.59
C SER A 235 -9.43 -21.47 2.82
N LEU A 236 -8.58 -20.46 3.00
CA LEU A 236 -7.16 -20.62 3.30
C LEU A 236 -6.92 -20.50 4.80
N MET A 237 -6.58 -21.61 5.46
CA MET A 237 -6.06 -21.60 6.83
C MET A 237 -4.66 -22.18 6.84
N THR A 238 -3.66 -21.36 7.14
CA THR A 238 -2.27 -21.80 7.27
C THR A 238 -2.02 -22.36 8.67
N ALA A 239 -1.16 -23.38 8.81
CA ALA A 239 -0.73 -23.79 10.15
C ALA A 239 0.32 -22.84 10.74
N GLY A 240 0.61 -23.06 12.02
CA GLY A 240 1.44 -22.17 12.81
C GLY A 240 0.60 -21.07 13.46
N ARG A 241 1.25 -20.31 14.34
CA ARG A 241 0.66 -19.16 15.02
C ARG A 241 1.11 -17.89 14.34
N TRP A 242 0.14 -17.09 13.88
CA TRP A 242 0.37 -15.72 13.43
C TRP A 242 0.20 -14.75 14.59
N MET A 243 1.05 -13.73 14.64
CA MET A 243 0.94 -12.61 15.57
C MET A 243 1.21 -11.31 14.82
N VAL A 244 0.63 -10.22 15.31
CA VAL A 244 0.74 -8.90 14.70
C VAL A 244 1.19 -7.87 15.73
N GLY A 245 2.11 -7.00 15.34
CA GLY A 245 2.47 -5.81 16.10
C GLY A 245 1.31 -4.82 16.04
N SER A 246 0.51 -4.76 17.09
CA SER A 246 -0.60 -3.81 17.21
C SER A 246 -0.80 -3.45 18.66
N SER A 247 -1.08 -2.16 18.92
CA SER A 247 -1.43 -1.71 20.27
C SER A 247 -2.47 -2.63 20.91
N PRO A 248 -2.35 -2.93 22.23
CA PRO A 248 -3.18 -3.91 22.93
C PRO A 248 -4.70 -3.71 22.81
N VAL A 249 -5.21 -2.61 22.26
CA VAL A 249 -6.65 -2.32 22.19
C VAL A 249 -7.17 -2.20 20.74
N GLY A 250 -6.32 -2.45 19.74
CA GLY A 250 -6.68 -2.35 18.33
C GLY A 250 -7.12 -3.70 17.71
N THR A 251 -8.26 -3.72 17.03
CA THR A 251 -8.67 -4.86 16.19
C THR A 251 -7.86 -4.89 14.90
N ALA A 252 -6.61 -5.35 14.94
CA ALA A 252 -5.84 -5.57 13.72
C ALA A 252 -6.43 -6.75 12.93
N VAL A 253 -6.55 -6.59 11.61
CA VAL A 253 -7.06 -7.63 10.70
C VAL A 253 -6.08 -7.83 9.57
N MET A 254 -5.87 -9.08 9.18
CA MET A 254 -5.04 -9.48 8.05
C MET A 254 -5.86 -10.37 7.12
N GLY A 255 -5.86 -10.04 5.84
CA GLY A 255 -6.23 -10.98 4.79
C GLY A 255 -4.97 -11.56 4.14
N MET A 256 -5.07 -12.79 3.66
CA MET A 256 -3.95 -13.53 3.07
C MET A 256 -4.38 -14.31 1.84
N MET A 257 -3.54 -14.32 0.81
CA MET A 257 -3.73 -15.05 -0.44
C MET A 257 -2.40 -15.65 -0.94
N PRO A 258 -2.32 -16.95 -1.29
CA PRO A 258 -1.11 -17.53 -1.84
C PRO A 258 -0.97 -17.15 -3.32
N GLY A 259 0.27 -16.88 -3.76
CA GLY A 259 0.60 -16.60 -5.16
C GLY A 259 0.74 -17.87 -6.02
N THR A 260 -0.12 -18.87 -5.82
CA THR A 260 -0.02 -20.17 -6.51
C THR A 260 -1.09 -20.37 -7.58
N LEU A 261 -2.08 -19.47 -7.68
CA LEU A 261 -3.08 -19.58 -8.73
C LEU A 261 -2.42 -19.28 -10.08
N ASN A 262 -2.64 -20.15 -11.06
CA ASN A 262 -2.00 -20.14 -12.39
C ASN A 262 -0.49 -20.45 -12.38
N GLU A 263 0.02 -21.12 -11.33
CA GLU A 263 1.42 -21.56 -11.26
C GLU A 263 1.80 -22.42 -12.49
N GLY A 264 2.92 -22.08 -13.12
CA GLY A 264 3.41 -22.70 -14.35
C GLY A 264 3.27 -21.83 -15.59
N GLU A 265 2.45 -20.78 -15.56
CA GLU A 265 2.36 -19.80 -16.63
C GLU A 265 3.62 -18.91 -16.66
N ALA A 266 4.10 -18.61 -17.87
CA ALA A 266 5.37 -17.89 -18.06
C ALA A 266 5.29 -16.40 -17.68
N ASP A 267 4.08 -15.86 -17.60
CA ASP A 267 3.75 -14.49 -17.27
C ASP A 267 3.41 -14.28 -15.78
N LEU A 268 3.73 -15.27 -14.94
CA LEU A 268 3.79 -15.11 -13.48
C LEU A 268 5.21 -14.90 -12.96
N LEU A 269 5.32 -14.17 -11.86
CA LEU A 269 6.55 -14.05 -11.09
C LEU A 269 6.78 -15.29 -10.24
N ASP A 270 7.80 -16.07 -10.61
CA ASP A 270 8.25 -17.19 -9.80
C ASP A 270 8.87 -16.73 -8.46
N LYS A 271 8.97 -17.68 -7.52
CA LYS A 271 9.53 -17.43 -6.18
C LYS A 271 10.96 -16.90 -6.22
N LEU A 272 11.80 -17.35 -7.15
CA LEU A 272 13.20 -16.95 -7.24
C LEU A 272 13.32 -15.46 -7.62
N LYS A 273 12.51 -15.01 -8.58
CA LYS A 273 12.40 -13.59 -8.96
C LYS A 273 11.92 -12.77 -7.79
N LEU A 274 10.87 -13.22 -7.09
CA LEU A 274 10.36 -12.52 -5.91
C LEU A 274 11.38 -12.46 -4.76
N GLU A 275 12.16 -13.52 -4.55
CA GLU A 275 13.27 -13.53 -3.58
C GLU A 275 14.35 -12.49 -3.92
N ASN A 276 14.69 -12.33 -5.21
CA ASN A 276 15.64 -11.31 -5.65
C ASN A 276 15.07 -9.90 -5.48
N ILE A 277 13.77 -9.68 -5.78
CA ILE A 277 13.10 -8.40 -5.53
C ILE A 277 13.10 -8.10 -4.03
N ALA A 278 12.75 -9.07 -3.20
CA ALA A 278 12.72 -8.94 -1.73
C ALA A 278 14.09 -8.59 -1.14
N ARG A 279 15.17 -9.18 -1.67
CA ARG A 279 16.55 -8.90 -1.23
C ARG A 279 16.94 -7.43 -1.44
N ASN A 280 16.37 -6.80 -2.47
CA ASN A 280 16.63 -5.41 -2.82
C ASN A 280 15.56 -4.45 -2.25
N GLY A 281 14.60 -4.94 -1.45
CA GLY A 281 13.50 -4.12 -0.94
C GLY A 281 12.54 -3.60 -2.01
N GLY A 282 12.50 -4.24 -3.19
CA GLY A 282 11.74 -3.77 -4.34
C GLY A 282 10.23 -4.03 -4.26
N THR A 283 9.56 -3.76 -5.37
CA THR A 283 8.11 -3.99 -5.57
C THR A 283 7.87 -4.93 -6.76
N ALA A 284 6.77 -5.67 -6.74
CA ALA A 284 6.35 -6.53 -7.85
C ALA A 284 4.98 -6.07 -8.41
N PRO A 285 4.78 -6.11 -9.73
CA PRO A 285 3.47 -5.84 -10.33
C PRO A 285 2.47 -6.94 -9.98
N THR A 286 1.20 -6.57 -9.80
CA THR A 286 0.04 -7.46 -9.58
C THR A 286 -1.16 -6.90 -10.35
N ARG A 287 -2.20 -7.71 -10.59
CA ARG A 287 -3.47 -7.25 -11.18
C ARG A 287 -4.63 -7.19 -10.21
N VAL A 288 -4.35 -7.45 -8.94
CA VAL A 288 -5.30 -7.29 -7.87
C VAL A 288 -4.60 -6.78 -6.61
N ARG A 289 -5.23 -5.82 -5.95
CA ARG A 289 -4.87 -5.38 -4.60
C ARG A 289 -6.10 -5.31 -3.72
N PHE A 290 -5.91 -5.52 -2.44
CA PHE A 290 -6.97 -5.59 -1.45
C PHE A 290 -6.73 -4.59 -0.33
N ARG A 291 -7.82 -4.05 0.21
CA ARG A 291 -7.79 -3.15 1.37
C ARG A 291 -8.97 -3.41 2.28
N TRP A 292 -8.83 -2.97 3.53
CA TRP A 292 -9.93 -2.93 4.47
C TRP A 292 -10.65 -1.57 4.39
N VAL A 293 -11.96 -1.63 4.22
CA VAL A 293 -12.86 -0.46 4.23
C VAL A 293 -13.84 -0.54 5.40
N ASP A 294 -14.31 0.61 5.89
CA ASP A 294 -15.39 0.65 6.89
C ASP A 294 -16.72 0.36 6.19
N ALA A 295 -17.48 -0.60 6.70
CA ALA A 295 -18.81 -0.93 6.20
C ALA A 295 -19.90 0.07 6.65
N GLY A 296 -19.54 1.15 7.35
CA GLY A 296 -20.45 2.20 7.83
C GLY A 296 -21.08 1.91 9.19
N ASN A 297 -20.75 0.77 9.80
CA ASN A 297 -21.22 0.34 11.13
C ASN A 297 -20.05 0.05 12.09
N GLY A 298 -18.84 0.52 11.76
CA GLY A 298 -17.62 0.27 12.54
C GLY A 298 -17.02 -1.11 12.30
N ARG A 299 -17.60 -1.94 11.42
CA ARG A 299 -17.04 -3.25 11.02
C ARG A 299 -16.21 -3.06 9.76
N LEU A 300 -15.05 -3.72 9.71
CA LEU A 300 -14.22 -3.72 8.51
C LEU A 300 -14.74 -4.74 7.50
N LYS A 301 -14.78 -4.33 6.22
CA LYS A 301 -15.07 -5.14 5.05
C LYS A 301 -13.82 -5.16 4.17
N ALA A 302 -13.45 -6.33 3.65
CA ALA A 302 -12.39 -6.42 2.66
C ALA A 302 -12.94 -6.06 1.27
N GLU A 303 -12.20 -5.24 0.53
CA GLU A 303 -12.47 -4.89 -0.86
C GLU A 303 -11.25 -5.14 -1.73
N GLY A 304 -11.48 -5.70 -2.92
CA GLY A 304 -10.45 -5.91 -3.93
C GLY A 304 -10.66 -4.97 -5.11
N TYR A 305 -9.55 -4.59 -5.75
CA TYR A 305 -9.54 -3.73 -6.93
C TYR A 305 -8.64 -4.32 -8.01
N HIS A 306 -9.09 -4.25 -9.27
CA HIS A 306 -8.25 -4.52 -10.44
C HIS A 306 -7.30 -3.38 -10.68
N VAL A 307 -6.01 -3.62 -10.51
CA VAL A 307 -4.97 -2.60 -10.75
C VAL A 307 -4.23 -2.90 -12.05
N SER A 308 -3.97 -1.87 -12.85
CA SER A 308 -3.24 -1.97 -14.11
C SER A 308 -1.95 -1.14 -14.06
N ALA A 309 -1.02 -1.44 -14.96
CA ALA A 309 0.25 -0.72 -15.05
C ALA A 309 0.04 0.76 -15.38
N GLU A 310 -0.96 1.07 -16.22
CA GLU A 310 -1.34 2.43 -16.59
C GLU A 310 -1.87 3.22 -15.39
N GLY A 311 -2.56 2.55 -14.46
CA GLY A 311 -3.08 3.16 -13.24
C GLY A 311 -2.03 3.44 -12.17
N GLY A 312 -0.79 2.93 -12.30
CA GLY A 312 0.33 3.21 -11.41
C GLY A 312 0.24 2.60 -9.99
N LEU A 313 -0.89 1.98 -9.63
CA LEU A 313 -1.14 1.32 -8.34
C LEU A 313 -0.92 -0.20 -8.38
N ASP A 314 -0.34 -0.72 -9.46
CA ASP A 314 -0.14 -2.15 -9.66
C ASP A 314 1.08 -2.73 -8.93
N LYS A 315 1.87 -1.90 -8.24
CA LYS A 315 3.11 -2.32 -7.57
C LYS A 315 2.88 -2.60 -6.09
N VAL A 316 3.29 -3.79 -5.63
CA VAL A 316 3.21 -4.20 -4.22
C VAL A 316 4.62 -4.45 -3.67
N PRO A 317 4.97 -3.93 -2.48
CA PRO A 317 6.26 -4.21 -1.85
C PRO A 317 6.47 -5.70 -1.60
N VAL A 318 7.63 -6.21 -2.01
CA VAL A 318 8.04 -7.60 -1.75
C VAL A 318 9.05 -7.61 -0.61
N ARG A 319 8.79 -8.43 0.41
CA ARG A 319 9.61 -8.48 1.64
C ARG A 319 9.85 -9.92 2.05
N LYS A 320 11.04 -10.19 2.59
CA LYS A 320 11.41 -11.54 3.06
C LYS A 320 11.23 -11.62 4.57
N MET A 321 10.60 -12.69 5.04
CA MET A 321 10.56 -12.98 6.48
C MET A 321 11.92 -13.49 6.95
N THR A 322 12.35 -13.06 8.13
CA THR A 322 13.65 -13.43 8.70
C THR A 322 13.46 -14.29 9.94
N LEU A 323 14.19 -15.40 10.03
CA LEU A 323 14.18 -16.22 11.25
C LEU A 323 14.96 -15.51 12.35
N ASN A 324 14.28 -15.17 13.43
CA ASN A 324 14.92 -14.82 14.68
C ASN A 324 15.31 -16.11 15.41
N THR A 325 16.60 -16.44 15.39
CA THR A 325 17.13 -17.68 15.97
C THR A 325 17.03 -17.72 17.49
N ALA A 326 16.91 -16.58 18.17
CA ALA A 326 16.76 -16.51 19.61
C ALA A 326 15.34 -16.88 20.07
N THR A 327 14.32 -16.48 19.30
CA THR A 327 12.91 -16.71 19.64
C THR A 327 12.30 -17.89 18.88
N GLY A 328 12.91 -18.30 17.77
CA GLY A 328 12.37 -19.30 16.85
C GLY A 328 11.26 -18.76 15.94
N ASN A 329 10.99 -17.45 15.97
CA ASN A 329 9.91 -16.85 15.18
C ASN A 329 10.44 -16.33 13.84
N TYR A 330 9.62 -16.43 12.81
CA TYR A 330 9.83 -15.69 11.57
C TYR A 330 9.22 -14.31 11.69
N GLU A 331 10.00 -13.27 11.40
CA GLU A 331 9.63 -11.88 11.60
C GLU A 331 9.59 -11.12 10.28
N PHE A 332 8.57 -10.29 10.14
CA PHE A 332 8.49 -9.25 9.13
C PHE A 332 8.37 -7.89 9.82
N TRP A 333 9.19 -6.94 9.36
CA TRP A 333 9.27 -5.58 9.87
C TRP A 333 8.89 -4.64 8.74
N GLU A 334 7.88 -3.80 8.96
CA GLU A 334 7.59 -2.71 8.02
C GLU A 334 8.72 -1.67 8.04
N ASP A 335 8.85 -0.93 6.94
CA ASP A 335 9.90 0.08 6.80
C ASP A 335 9.74 1.15 7.89
N GLY A 336 10.77 1.33 8.72
CA GLY A 336 10.76 2.26 9.86
C GLY A 336 10.07 1.74 11.14
N ALA A 337 9.65 0.47 11.18
CA ALA A 337 9.05 -0.12 12.39
C ALA A 337 10.06 -0.24 13.54
N LYS A 338 9.60 0.03 14.77
CA LYS A 338 10.38 -0.13 16.01
C LYS A 338 10.42 -1.56 16.55
N GLY A 339 9.65 -2.45 15.93
CA GLY A 339 9.50 -3.85 16.30
C GLY A 339 8.88 -4.65 15.15
N PRO A 340 8.73 -5.97 15.30
CA PRO A 340 8.16 -6.83 14.28
C PRO A 340 6.68 -6.49 14.03
N SER A 341 6.33 -6.21 12.78
CA SER A 341 4.96 -5.97 12.34
C SER A 341 4.15 -7.26 12.26
N ILE A 342 4.77 -8.36 11.81
CA ILE A 342 4.16 -9.69 11.76
C ILE A 342 5.17 -10.72 12.26
N LEU A 343 4.69 -11.65 13.08
CA LEU A 343 5.42 -12.85 13.48
C LEU A 343 4.66 -14.11 13.08
N TRP A 344 5.42 -15.13 12.70
CA TRP A 344 4.89 -16.46 12.44
C TRP A 344 5.74 -17.55 13.09
N THR A 345 5.07 -18.47 13.78
CA THR A 345 5.68 -19.61 14.45
C THR A 345 5.12 -20.91 13.85
N PRO A 346 5.87 -21.67 13.03
CA PRO A 346 5.36 -22.82 12.27
C PRO A 346 4.89 -24.01 13.12
N ASN A 347 5.56 -24.27 14.25
CA ASN A 347 5.38 -25.48 15.05
C ASN A 347 4.40 -25.30 16.22
N ASP A 348 3.66 -24.18 16.26
CA ASP A 348 2.60 -23.94 17.23
C ASP A 348 1.26 -24.38 16.60
N PRO A 349 0.42 -25.19 17.29
CA PRO A 349 -0.88 -25.66 16.76
C PRO A 349 -1.88 -24.53 16.44
N GLY A 350 -1.49 -23.26 16.61
CA GLY A 350 -2.35 -22.10 16.44
C GLY A 350 -3.14 -21.86 17.72
N PHE A 351 -3.40 -20.59 18.03
CA PHE A 351 -4.14 -20.25 19.24
C PHE A 351 -5.61 -20.66 19.11
N LYS A 352 -6.08 -21.56 19.98
CA LYS A 352 -7.51 -21.81 20.19
C LYS A 352 -8.00 -20.92 21.30
N ALA A 353 -8.78 -19.88 20.96
CA ALA A 353 -9.46 -19.07 21.97
C ALA A 353 -10.41 -19.96 22.80
N PRO A 354 -10.53 -19.73 24.11
CA PRO A 354 -11.57 -20.36 24.91
C PRO A 354 -12.95 -20.13 24.28
N PRO A 355 -13.82 -21.14 24.20
CA PRO A 355 -15.20 -20.91 23.79
C PRO A 355 -15.86 -19.98 24.83
N ASN A 356 -16.44 -18.87 24.36
CA ASN A 356 -17.03 -17.76 25.12
C ASN A 356 -16.05 -16.77 25.80
N THR A 357 -15.65 -15.74 25.05
CA THR A 357 -15.52 -14.38 25.59
C THR A 357 -16.63 -13.54 24.94
N GLY A 358 -17.56 -13.03 25.74
CA GLY A 358 -18.83 -12.44 25.31
C GLY A 358 -18.77 -11.12 24.53
N ASN A 359 -17.73 -10.86 23.73
CA ASN A 359 -17.65 -9.72 22.81
C ASN A 359 -17.94 -10.18 21.37
N ASN A 360 -19.21 -10.13 21.00
CA ASN A 360 -19.66 -10.39 19.63
C ASN A 360 -19.61 -9.14 18.73
N ASP A 361 -18.56 -8.31 18.84
CA ASP A 361 -18.23 -7.30 17.82
C ASP A 361 -17.50 -7.97 16.63
N GLY A 362 -18.03 -9.11 16.17
CA GLY A 362 -17.42 -9.90 15.10
C GLY A 362 -17.40 -9.12 13.79
N LEU A 363 -16.36 -9.23 12.98
CA LEU A 363 -16.36 -8.70 11.61
C LEU A 363 -17.44 -9.41 10.78
N ILE A 364 -18.13 -8.72 9.86
CA ILE A 364 -18.85 -9.44 8.78
C ILE A 364 -17.80 -9.81 7.74
N ILE A 365 -17.20 -10.97 7.92
CA ILE A 365 -16.31 -11.53 6.90
C ILE A 365 -17.21 -12.23 5.90
N HIS A 366 -17.61 -11.50 4.86
CA HIS A 366 -18.15 -12.16 3.69
C HIS A 366 -17.07 -13.13 3.19
N THR A 367 -17.39 -14.42 3.15
CA THR A 367 -16.50 -15.47 2.63
C THR A 367 -16.14 -15.28 1.15
N THR A 368 -16.74 -14.29 0.48
CA THR A 368 -16.43 -13.90 -0.89
C THR A 368 -16.27 -12.38 -1.00
N ILE A 369 -15.04 -11.94 -1.30
CA ILE A 369 -14.75 -10.57 -1.72
C ILE A 369 -15.04 -10.43 -3.21
N THR A 370 -15.70 -9.33 -3.59
CA THR A 370 -15.80 -8.89 -4.97
C THR A 370 -14.61 -7.99 -5.29
N VAL A 371 -13.86 -8.34 -6.35
CA VAL A 371 -12.83 -7.49 -6.94
C VAL A 371 -13.52 -6.58 -7.94
N LEU A 372 -13.37 -5.27 -7.77
CA LEU A 372 -14.02 -4.26 -8.60
C LEU A 372 -13.01 -3.68 -9.60
N PRO A 373 -13.45 -3.19 -10.77
CA PRO A 373 -12.60 -2.35 -11.60
C PRO A 373 -12.19 -1.09 -10.82
N MET A 374 -11.03 -0.53 -11.15
CA MET A 374 -10.66 0.78 -10.62
C MET A 374 -11.68 1.83 -11.09
N PRO A 375 -12.12 2.74 -10.22
CA PRO A 375 -12.98 3.85 -10.65
C PRO A 375 -12.23 4.67 -11.71
N GLU A 376 -12.84 4.86 -12.87
CA GLU A 376 -12.30 5.77 -13.88
C GLU A 376 -12.48 7.21 -13.43
N ALA A 377 -11.46 8.04 -13.64
CA ALA A 377 -11.65 9.48 -13.67
C ALA A 377 -12.49 9.80 -14.92
N ASP A 378 -13.59 10.50 -14.73
CA ASP A 378 -14.37 11.09 -15.79
C ASP A 378 -13.50 11.93 -16.73
N GLU A 379 -13.86 11.97 -18.03
CA GLU A 379 -13.10 12.60 -19.12
C GLU A 379 -12.79 14.11 -18.90
N THR A 380 -13.42 14.73 -17.91
CA THR A 380 -13.20 16.12 -17.45
C THR A 380 -12.11 16.26 -16.39
N GLY A 381 -11.58 15.17 -15.84
CA GLY A 381 -10.68 15.18 -14.68
C GLY A 381 -11.38 15.50 -13.36
N GLU A 382 -12.71 15.52 -13.32
CA GLU A 382 -13.53 15.90 -12.16
C GLU A 382 -13.95 14.71 -11.29
N ARG A 383 -13.00 14.11 -10.57
CA ARG A 383 -13.22 13.26 -9.37
C ARG A 383 -14.64 12.62 -9.27
N SER A 384 -14.94 11.67 -10.17
CA SER A 384 -16.11 10.77 -10.14
C SER A 384 -16.83 10.66 -8.79
N THR A 385 -18.12 11.03 -8.78
CA THR A 385 -18.96 11.28 -7.59
C THR A 385 -19.35 10.03 -6.76
N THR A 386 -18.81 8.85 -7.08
CA THR A 386 -19.32 7.58 -6.55
C THR A 386 -18.44 6.84 -5.55
N LEU A 387 -17.20 7.26 -5.26
CA LEU A 387 -16.35 6.86 -4.12
C LEU A 387 -14.94 7.44 -4.41
N PRO A 388 -14.18 7.97 -3.42
CA PRO A 388 -12.84 8.48 -3.72
C PRO A 388 -11.96 7.35 -4.27
N MET A 389 -11.33 7.61 -5.43
CA MET A 389 -10.37 6.70 -6.04
C MET A 389 -9.31 6.30 -5.01
N PRO A 390 -9.03 4.99 -4.82
CA PRO A 390 -7.99 4.55 -3.91
C PRO A 390 -6.63 5.17 -4.27
N GLU A 391 -5.88 5.61 -3.26
CA GLU A 391 -4.49 6.05 -3.42
C GLU A 391 -3.53 5.00 -2.82
N GLU A 392 -2.24 5.09 -3.14
CA GLU A 392 -1.23 4.16 -2.62
C GLU A 392 -1.26 4.08 -1.08
N LYS A 393 -1.48 5.21 -0.39
CA LYS A 393 -1.61 5.29 1.08
C LYS A 393 -2.81 4.53 1.66
N ASP A 394 -3.80 4.16 0.84
CA ASP A 394 -4.93 3.35 1.27
C ASP A 394 -4.64 1.85 1.26
N PHE A 395 -3.55 1.43 0.63
CA PHE A 395 -3.10 0.05 0.61
C PHE A 395 -2.00 -0.16 1.65
N ARG A 396 -2.18 -1.16 2.50
CA ARG A 396 -1.17 -1.64 3.45
C ARG A 396 -0.97 -3.13 3.20
N ASP A 397 -0.42 -3.43 2.04
CA ASP A 397 -0.28 -4.78 1.50
C ASP A 397 1.17 -5.11 1.12
N TYR A 398 1.50 -6.38 1.20
CA TYR A 398 2.86 -6.89 1.02
C TYR A 398 2.82 -8.27 0.39
N ILE A 399 3.84 -8.58 -0.42
CA ILE A 399 4.15 -9.96 -0.81
C ILE A 399 5.26 -10.45 0.11
N LEU A 400 4.91 -11.36 1.02
CA LEU A 400 5.83 -11.99 1.94
C LEU A 400 6.45 -13.24 1.35
N ILE A 401 7.78 -13.27 1.33
CA ILE A 401 8.57 -14.42 0.92
C ILE A 401 9.05 -15.16 2.15
N HIS A 402 8.56 -16.40 2.29
CA HIS A 402 8.99 -17.27 3.37
C HIS A 402 10.36 -17.87 3.05
N PRO A 403 11.32 -17.87 4.00
CA PRO A 403 12.62 -18.51 3.80
C PRO A 403 12.56 -20.05 3.72
N LEU A 404 11.40 -20.66 4.01
CA LEU A 404 11.20 -22.10 3.84
C LEU A 404 10.94 -22.40 2.35
N PRO A 405 11.65 -23.37 1.75
CA PRO A 405 11.58 -23.64 0.31
C PRO A 405 10.18 -24.05 -0.15
N ASP A 406 9.48 -24.86 0.65
CA ASP A 406 8.18 -25.45 0.29
C ASP A 406 6.98 -24.51 0.54
N LEU A 407 7.22 -23.29 1.02
CA LEU A 407 6.15 -22.32 1.23
C LEU A 407 6.02 -21.37 0.03
N PRO A 408 4.81 -21.20 -0.52
CA PRO A 408 4.58 -20.24 -1.58
C PRO A 408 4.70 -18.80 -1.05
N PRO A 409 5.03 -17.84 -1.93
CA PRO A 409 4.85 -16.42 -1.65
C PRO A 409 3.42 -16.12 -1.17
N LEU A 410 3.29 -15.30 -0.13
CA LEU A 410 2.02 -14.92 0.48
C LEU A 410 1.75 -13.45 0.27
N TYR A 411 0.68 -13.11 -0.44
CA TYR A 411 0.15 -11.75 -0.43
C TYR A 411 -0.65 -11.54 0.87
N ILE A 412 -0.33 -10.48 1.61
CA ILE A 412 -1.05 -10.06 2.80
C ILE A 412 -1.53 -8.62 2.65
N TYR A 413 -2.64 -8.29 3.30
CA TYR A 413 -3.10 -6.91 3.44
C TYR A 413 -3.65 -6.68 4.84
N LEU A 414 -3.18 -5.61 5.46
CA LEU A 414 -3.36 -5.30 6.87
C LEU A 414 -4.34 -4.13 7.04
N SER A 415 -5.12 -4.14 8.11
CA SER A 415 -5.86 -2.95 8.54
C SER A 415 -4.88 -1.80 8.85
N LYS A 416 -5.27 -0.54 8.69
CA LYS A 416 -4.41 0.61 9.04
C LYS A 416 -3.96 0.52 10.52
N PRO A 417 -2.73 0.96 10.86
CA PRO A 417 -2.26 0.92 12.24
C PRO A 417 -3.16 1.76 13.16
N PRO A 418 -3.26 1.43 14.45
CA PRO A 418 -3.97 2.27 15.41
C PRO A 418 -3.37 3.67 15.44
N VAL A 419 -4.16 4.65 15.86
CA VAL A 419 -3.68 6.03 16.04
C VAL A 419 -2.79 6.14 17.27
N GLU A 420 -1.74 6.96 17.21
CA GLU A 420 -0.90 7.29 18.36
C GLU A 420 -1.22 8.71 18.88
N PHE A 421 -0.83 8.98 20.13
CA PHE A 421 -1.03 10.30 20.75
C PHE A 421 -0.24 11.36 19.98
N LEU A 422 -0.90 12.48 19.63
CA LEU A 422 -0.39 13.58 18.79
C LEU A 422 -0.12 13.19 17.34
N ASP A 423 -0.62 12.04 16.85
CA ASP A 423 -0.68 11.79 15.41
C ASP A 423 -1.45 12.95 14.75
N VAL A 424 -0.86 13.50 13.69
CA VAL A 424 -1.46 14.55 12.87
C VAL A 424 -1.52 14.07 11.44
N GLU A 425 -2.71 14.05 10.86
CA GLU A 425 -2.98 13.74 9.44
C GLU A 425 -4.29 14.45 9.03
N LEU A 426 -4.73 14.28 7.78
CA LEU A 426 -6.08 14.67 7.40
C LEU A 426 -7.11 13.79 8.13
N TYR A 427 -8.28 14.33 8.46
CA TYR A 427 -9.33 13.57 9.15
C TYR A 427 -9.71 12.29 8.39
N SER A 428 -9.79 12.38 7.06
CA SER A 428 -10.03 11.26 6.15
C SER A 428 -9.02 10.12 6.30
N ASP A 429 -7.78 10.42 6.68
CA ASP A 429 -6.71 9.44 6.89
C ASP A 429 -6.78 8.73 8.25
N PHE A 430 -7.45 9.33 9.23
CA PHE A 430 -7.77 8.66 10.50
C PHE A 430 -8.96 7.73 10.40
N LYS A 431 -9.82 7.88 9.38
CA LYS A 431 -10.91 6.92 9.16
C LYS A 431 -10.32 5.52 9.01
N ARG A 432 -10.97 4.54 9.65
CA ARG A 432 -10.56 3.12 9.69
C ARG A 432 -9.32 2.80 10.54
N ARG A 433 -8.66 3.78 11.17
CA ARG A 433 -7.62 3.53 12.19
C ARG A 433 -8.27 3.30 13.54
N SER A 434 -7.87 2.24 14.25
CA SER A 434 -8.39 2.01 15.61
C SER A 434 -7.97 3.15 16.52
N ARG A 435 -8.96 3.72 17.21
CA ARG A 435 -8.80 4.74 18.25
C ARG A 435 -8.51 4.16 19.63
N GLN A 436 -8.39 2.83 19.71
CA GLN A 436 -8.03 2.11 20.94
C GLN A 436 -9.00 2.32 22.11
N GLY A 437 -10.21 2.81 21.83
CA GLY A 437 -11.15 3.25 22.87
C GLY A 437 -10.68 4.48 23.69
N LYS A 438 -9.46 4.98 23.46
CA LYS A 438 -8.74 5.96 24.29
C LYS A 438 -8.61 7.33 23.64
N TYR A 439 -8.54 7.37 22.31
CA TYR A 439 -8.26 8.59 21.56
C TYR A 439 -9.43 9.01 20.68
N GLU A 440 -9.43 10.28 20.29
CA GLU A 440 -10.29 10.84 19.24
C GLU A 440 -9.44 11.76 18.34
N ALA A 441 -9.79 11.81 17.05
CA ALA A 441 -9.22 12.75 16.11
C ALA A 441 -10.05 14.04 16.15
N ASP A 442 -9.39 15.13 16.47
CA ASP A 442 -9.96 16.45 16.63
C ASP A 442 -9.60 17.33 15.43
N HIS A 443 -10.60 17.96 14.80
CA HIS A 443 -10.38 18.80 13.61
C HIS A 443 -9.77 20.14 14.00
N MET A 444 -8.71 20.54 13.30
CA MET A 444 -7.95 21.75 13.58
C MET A 444 -7.72 22.50 12.24
N PRO A 445 -8.50 23.54 11.92
CA PRO A 445 -9.55 24.17 12.74
C PRO A 445 -10.85 23.36 12.84
N SER A 446 -11.77 23.82 13.69
CA SER A 446 -13.06 23.13 13.93
C SER A 446 -13.82 22.84 12.63
N ARG A 447 -14.39 21.64 12.53
CA ARG A 447 -15.14 21.19 11.35
C ARG A 447 -16.25 22.17 10.95
N ALA A 448 -16.99 22.69 11.94
CA ALA A 448 -18.08 23.64 11.69
C ALA A 448 -17.59 24.95 11.05
N SER A 449 -16.40 25.42 11.43
CA SER A 449 -15.79 26.63 10.83
C SER A 449 -15.37 26.39 9.39
N VAL A 450 -14.91 25.18 9.07
CA VAL A 450 -14.55 24.80 7.70
C VAL A 450 -15.78 24.61 6.82
N GLU A 451 -16.83 23.96 7.33
CA GLU A 451 -18.10 23.82 6.61
C GLU A 451 -18.68 25.21 6.30
N LEU A 452 -18.73 26.13 7.27
CA LEU A 452 -19.20 27.51 7.04
C LEU A 452 -18.33 28.29 6.04
N TYR A 453 -17.00 28.09 6.06
CA TYR A 453 -16.10 28.70 5.07
C TYR A 453 -16.48 28.26 3.66
N TYR A 454 -16.63 26.96 3.42
CA TYR A 454 -17.01 26.46 2.10
C TYR A 454 -18.41 26.90 1.68
N GLU A 455 -19.38 26.89 2.59
CA GLU A 455 -20.74 27.40 2.33
C GLU A 455 -20.74 28.87 1.90
N THR A 456 -19.81 29.68 2.43
CA THR A 456 -19.73 31.12 2.16
C THR A 456 -18.98 31.43 0.88
N GLU A 457 -17.81 30.81 0.69
CA GLU A 457 -16.91 31.11 -0.44
C GLU A 457 -17.31 30.38 -1.72
N TYR A 458 -18.00 29.23 -1.61
CA TYR A 458 -18.40 28.40 -2.75
C TYR A 458 -19.89 27.99 -2.66
N PRO A 459 -20.83 28.93 -2.82
CA PRO A 459 -22.28 28.68 -2.65
C PRO A 459 -22.86 27.63 -3.62
N GLU A 460 -22.13 27.30 -4.69
CA GLU A 460 -22.48 26.28 -5.68
C GLU A 460 -22.23 24.84 -5.21
N LEU A 461 -21.42 24.63 -4.17
CA LEU A 461 -21.13 23.29 -3.67
C LEU A 461 -22.35 22.69 -2.98
N SER A 462 -22.58 21.40 -3.23
CA SER A 462 -23.62 20.66 -2.51
C SER A 462 -23.19 20.39 -1.07
N GLU A 463 -24.15 20.19 -0.16
CA GLU A 463 -23.88 19.80 1.23
C GLU A 463 -23.02 18.52 1.31
N LYS A 464 -23.18 17.61 0.35
CA LYS A 464 -22.39 16.37 0.25
C LYS A 464 -20.92 16.68 -0.05
N ASP A 465 -20.67 17.60 -0.98
CA ASP A 465 -19.31 17.98 -1.38
C ASP A 465 -18.61 18.76 -0.26
N ILE A 466 -19.33 19.66 0.41
CA ILE A 466 -18.83 20.38 1.59
C ILE A 466 -18.41 19.40 2.69
N LYS A 467 -19.24 18.39 3.00
CA LYS A 467 -18.88 17.36 3.99
C LYS A 467 -17.64 16.56 3.60
N ALA A 468 -17.48 16.25 2.30
CA ALA A 468 -16.33 15.53 1.77
C ALA A 468 -15.06 16.38 1.82
N LEU A 469 -15.15 17.68 1.55
CA LEU A 469 -14.03 18.62 1.69
C LEU A 469 -13.63 18.82 3.15
N SER A 470 -14.60 18.90 4.06
CA SER A 470 -14.38 19.02 5.50
C SER A 470 -13.77 17.76 6.14
N ASP A 471 -13.77 16.62 5.44
CA ASP A 471 -12.99 15.44 5.83
C ASP A 471 -11.50 15.56 5.47
N ASN A 472 -11.13 16.48 4.58
CA ASN A 472 -9.74 16.73 4.19
C ASN A 472 -9.17 17.97 4.89
N VAL A 473 -9.38 18.03 6.21
CA VAL A 473 -8.84 19.04 7.12
C VAL A 473 -7.87 18.36 8.06
N ALA A 474 -6.79 19.05 8.43
CA ALA A 474 -5.86 18.55 9.43
C ALA A 474 -6.60 18.23 10.74
N SER A 475 -6.24 17.10 11.33
CA SER A 475 -6.76 16.66 12.61
C SER A 475 -5.61 16.16 13.48
N ILE A 476 -5.79 16.26 14.79
CA ILE A 476 -4.83 15.79 15.77
C ILE A 476 -5.47 14.73 16.67
N VAL A 477 -4.72 13.67 16.96
CA VAL A 477 -5.18 12.59 17.83
C VAL A 477 -4.89 12.94 19.28
N ILE A 478 -5.95 13.07 20.06
CA ILE A 478 -5.91 13.46 21.48
C ILE A 478 -6.73 12.50 22.35
N PRO A 479 -6.46 12.41 23.66
CA PRO A 479 -7.28 11.62 24.58
C PRO A 479 -8.74 12.03 24.55
N LYS A 480 -9.65 11.05 24.64
CA LYS A 480 -11.11 11.29 24.66
C LYS A 480 -11.51 12.30 25.71
N GLU A 481 -10.92 12.20 26.90
CA GLU A 481 -11.26 13.09 28.01
C GLU A 481 -10.89 14.54 27.70
N ILE A 482 -9.78 14.77 26.99
CA ILE A 482 -9.35 16.11 26.58
C ILE A 482 -10.26 16.62 25.47
N HIS A 483 -10.53 15.81 24.45
CA HIS A 483 -11.43 16.19 23.36
C HIS A 483 -12.82 16.54 23.91
N GLN A 484 -13.38 15.67 24.75
CA GLN A 484 -14.75 15.82 25.28
C GLN A 484 -14.90 16.90 26.34
N LYS A 485 -13.85 17.23 27.11
CA LYS A 485 -13.97 18.19 28.24
C LYS A 485 -13.37 19.55 27.93
N VAL A 486 -12.31 19.61 27.14
CA VAL A 486 -11.49 20.82 26.96
C VAL A 486 -11.63 21.38 25.56
N SER A 487 -11.71 20.53 24.54
CA SER A 487 -11.71 21.01 23.17
C SER A 487 -12.99 21.76 22.80
N GLU A 488 -12.82 22.96 22.26
CA GLU A 488 -13.92 23.82 21.80
C GLU A 488 -14.57 23.28 20.52
N THR A 489 -13.85 22.45 19.78
CA THR A 489 -14.26 21.80 18.54
C THR A 489 -15.21 20.62 18.79
N TYR A 490 -15.31 20.15 20.04
CA TYR A 490 -16.13 19.00 20.41
C TYR A 490 -17.61 19.36 20.51
N GLY A 491 -18.45 18.63 19.75
CA GLY A 491 -19.88 18.47 20.02
C GLY A 491 -20.68 19.77 20.12
N GLY A 492 -20.48 20.73 19.20
CA GLY A 492 -21.29 21.95 19.13
C GLY A 492 -21.00 22.97 20.24
N ARG A 493 -19.88 22.82 20.97
CA ARG A 493 -19.44 23.80 21.98
C ARG A 493 -18.88 25.08 21.38
N ASN A 494 -18.50 25.05 20.11
CA ASN A 494 -18.10 26.25 19.40
C ASN A 494 -19.31 27.17 19.25
N LYS A 495 -19.18 28.42 19.73
CA LYS A 495 -20.27 29.40 19.66
C LYS A 495 -20.45 29.86 18.22
N SER A 496 -21.68 30.12 17.78
CA SER A 496 -21.96 30.55 16.41
C SER A 496 -21.19 31.81 16.02
N GLU A 497 -21.00 32.76 16.94
CA GLU A 497 -20.18 33.95 16.67
C GLU A 497 -18.72 33.60 16.41
N GLN A 498 -18.17 32.64 17.16
CA GLN A 498 -16.79 32.21 17.01
C GLN A 498 -16.59 31.40 15.73
N ILE A 499 -17.53 30.52 15.38
CA ILE A 499 -17.53 29.81 14.09
C ILE A 499 -17.48 30.81 12.92
N GLY A 500 -18.28 31.87 12.98
CA GLY A 500 -18.29 32.91 11.95
C GLY A 500 -17.00 33.73 11.85
N VAL A 501 -16.31 33.97 12.97
CA VAL A 501 -14.96 34.59 12.97
C VAL A 501 -13.93 33.62 12.40
N ASP A 502 -14.00 32.35 12.79
CA ASP A 502 -13.06 31.30 12.40
C ASP A 502 -13.10 30.98 10.93
N ALA A 503 -14.30 30.90 10.36
CA ALA A 503 -14.51 30.64 8.94
C ALA A 503 -13.80 31.67 8.05
N ARG A 504 -13.65 32.92 8.53
CA ARG A 504 -12.95 33.99 7.79
C ARG A 504 -11.42 33.92 7.92
N ASN A 505 -10.90 33.16 8.87
CA ASN A 505 -9.46 32.99 9.07
C ASN A 505 -9.16 31.62 9.70
N LEU A 506 -9.26 30.58 8.87
CA LEU A 506 -9.04 29.20 9.26
C LEU A 506 -7.64 28.96 9.84
N ARG A 507 -6.64 29.73 9.38
CA ARG A 507 -5.27 29.66 9.90
C ARG A 507 -5.18 30.10 11.36
N ALA A 508 -5.76 31.26 11.68
CA ALA A 508 -5.81 31.75 13.07
C ALA A 508 -6.71 30.88 13.95
N ALA A 509 -7.80 30.34 13.38
CA ALA A 509 -8.69 29.43 14.08
C ALA A 509 -7.98 28.16 14.55
N LEU A 510 -7.12 27.58 13.70
CA LEU A 510 -6.29 26.43 14.05
C LEU A 510 -5.42 26.72 15.27
N ASP A 511 -4.68 27.83 15.23
CA ASP A 511 -3.74 28.17 16.30
C ASP A 511 -4.45 28.33 17.63
N ARG A 512 -5.59 29.03 17.62
CA ARG A 512 -6.42 29.23 18.81
C ARG A 512 -7.00 27.92 19.33
N ASN A 513 -7.55 27.06 18.46
CA ASN A 513 -8.11 25.77 18.87
C ASN A 513 -7.03 24.86 19.49
N LEU A 514 -5.82 24.83 18.92
CA LEU A 514 -4.72 24.07 19.50
C LEU A 514 -4.24 24.68 20.83
N ASP A 515 -4.13 26.01 20.93
CA ASP A 515 -3.73 26.69 22.16
C ASP A 515 -4.72 26.45 23.31
N ALA A 516 -6.01 26.34 23.02
CA ALA A 516 -7.03 26.01 24.01
C ALA A 516 -6.81 24.64 24.68
N ILE A 517 -6.37 23.63 23.91
CA ILE A 517 -6.13 22.27 24.44
C ILE A 517 -4.69 22.03 24.89
N LYS A 518 -3.75 22.91 24.51
CA LYS A 518 -2.31 22.78 24.80
C LYS A 518 -1.96 22.54 26.28
N PRO A 519 -2.57 23.24 27.28
CA PRO A 519 -2.30 22.95 28.68
C PRO A 519 -2.66 21.51 29.08
N ALA A 520 -3.83 21.04 28.66
CA ALA A 520 -4.30 19.68 28.96
C ALA A 520 -3.41 18.61 28.28
N LEU A 521 -2.91 18.88 27.07
CA LEU A 521 -1.97 17.98 26.39
C LEU A 521 -0.64 17.86 27.15
N LYS A 522 -0.15 18.96 27.74
CA LYS A 522 1.07 18.94 28.58
C LYS A 522 0.87 18.16 29.86
N GLU A 523 -0.26 18.36 30.54
CA GLU A 523 -0.61 17.59 31.74
C GLU A 523 -0.70 16.09 31.44
N TYR A 524 -1.12 15.74 30.22
CA TYR A 524 -1.14 14.36 29.74
C TYR A 524 0.24 13.78 29.41
N GLY A 525 1.28 14.61 29.34
CA GLY A 525 2.67 14.19 29.10
C GLY A 525 3.26 14.62 27.75
N ALA A 526 2.58 15.48 26.99
CA ALA A 526 3.17 16.06 25.78
C ALA A 526 4.25 17.11 26.11
N THR A 527 5.36 17.08 25.40
CA THR A 527 6.35 18.16 25.46
C THR A 527 5.93 19.33 24.58
N GLU A 528 6.40 20.54 24.90
CA GLU A 528 6.20 21.73 24.06
C GLU A 528 6.63 21.48 22.61
N GLY A 529 7.81 20.87 22.42
CA GLY A 529 8.34 20.57 21.08
C GLY A 529 7.46 19.63 20.27
N GLN A 530 6.83 18.64 20.90
CA GLN A 530 5.89 17.74 20.21
C GLN A 530 4.61 18.47 19.77
N ILE A 531 4.07 19.35 20.62
CA ILE A 531 2.86 20.12 20.30
C ILE A 531 3.14 21.10 19.16
N GLU A 532 4.28 21.79 19.19
CA GLU A 532 4.64 22.74 18.12
C GLU A 532 5.01 22.04 16.81
N ALA A 533 5.60 20.84 16.86
CA ALA A 533 5.79 20.00 15.67
C ALA A 533 4.44 19.55 15.07
N ALA A 534 3.48 19.17 15.92
CA ALA A 534 2.11 18.86 15.49
C ALA A 534 1.43 20.07 14.85
N ARG A 535 1.54 21.27 15.47
CA ARG A 535 1.05 22.54 14.90
C ARG A 535 1.61 22.81 13.50
N ALA A 536 2.94 22.71 13.35
CA ALA A 536 3.60 22.93 12.07
C ALA A 536 3.13 21.93 11.00
N LYS A 537 2.95 20.65 11.36
CA LYS A 537 2.42 19.63 10.45
C LYS A 537 0.98 19.94 10.04
N MET A 538 0.10 20.34 10.97
CA MET A 538 -1.29 20.70 10.64
C MET A 538 -1.36 21.90 9.70
N HIS A 539 -0.55 22.95 9.93
CA HIS A 539 -0.47 24.09 9.02
C HIS A 539 -0.03 23.67 7.61
N LYS A 540 0.97 22.81 7.49
CA LYS A 540 1.43 22.29 6.19
C LYS A 540 0.32 21.52 5.46
N LEU A 541 -0.43 20.69 6.17
CA LEU A 541 -1.54 19.93 5.59
C LEU A 541 -2.65 20.85 5.09
N ASN A 542 -3.12 21.77 5.92
CA ASN A 542 -4.19 22.69 5.55
C ASN A 542 -3.80 23.63 4.40
N ASP A 543 -2.54 24.09 4.37
CA ASP A 543 -2.00 24.87 3.25
C ASP A 543 -2.00 24.05 1.94
N SER A 544 -1.56 22.78 2.01
CA SER A 544 -1.56 21.89 0.83
C SER A 544 -2.97 21.58 0.31
N MET A 545 -3.98 21.63 1.19
CA MET A 545 -5.40 21.49 0.84
C MET A 545 -6.04 22.80 0.36
N GLY A 546 -5.29 23.92 0.37
CA GLY A 546 -5.76 25.22 -0.08
C GLY A 546 -6.66 25.98 0.91
N LEU A 547 -6.68 25.58 2.19
CA LEU A 547 -7.56 26.18 3.21
C LEU A 547 -7.10 27.57 3.70
N TYR A 548 -5.88 28.00 3.35
CA TYR A 548 -5.28 29.27 3.81
C TYR A 548 -5.19 30.34 2.72
N LYS A 549 -5.81 30.10 1.57
CA LYS A 549 -5.72 30.99 0.40
C LYS A 549 -6.73 32.13 0.47
#